data_AF-A0A238Z1D0-F1
#
_entry.id   AF-A0A238Z1D0-F1
#
_cell.length_a   1.000
_cell.length_b   1.000
_cell.length_c   1.000
_cell.angle_alpha   90.00
_cell.angle_beta   90.00
_cell.angle_gamma   90.00
#
_symmetry.space_group_name_H-M   'P 1'
#
loop_
_entity.id
_entity.type
_entity.pdbx_description
1 polymer ?
#
loop_
_entity_poly.entity_id
_entity_poly.type
_entity_poly.pdbx_seq_one_letter_code
_entity_poly.pdbx_strand_id
1 'polypeptide(L)'
;MPKHPSSSPILRFLYENSLLLIGGLLVLATLTGQFFTGWHDNNSDLQEMGLPQLSLGQYASSGHFLEATFENWESEFLQMGLYVVLTIWLRQRGSSESKKLYEEEEVDKEPDPDKYDAPRPVKRGGVAVGAVSSFPEYSVLHPVFWGVLATREGRGRSIQH
;
A
#
# COMPACT_ATOMS: atom_id res chain seq x y z
N MET A 1 -20.33 -6.40 -22.36
CA MET A 1 -19.00 -6.98 -22.04
C MET A 1 -18.26 -7.22 -23.34
N PRO A 2 -17.06 -6.64 -23.54
CA PRO A 2 -16.22 -7.00 -24.69
C PRO A 2 -15.81 -8.47 -24.56
N LYS A 3 -16.02 -9.27 -25.61
CA LYS A 3 -15.91 -10.74 -25.62
C LYS A 3 -14.51 -11.28 -25.97
N HIS A 4 -13.46 -10.45 -25.91
CA HIS A 4 -12.12 -10.92 -26.27
C HIS A 4 -11.02 -10.15 -25.51
N PRO A 5 -10.14 -10.81 -24.75
CA PRO A 5 -8.89 -10.20 -24.35
C PRO A 5 -8.06 -9.94 -25.62
N SER A 6 -7.52 -8.73 -25.78
CA SER A 6 -6.68 -8.39 -26.93
C SER A 6 -5.43 -9.29 -26.92
N SER A 7 -5.08 -9.84 -28.09
CA SER A 7 -4.02 -10.84 -28.31
C SER A 7 -2.60 -10.26 -28.36
N SER A 8 -2.34 -9.11 -27.75
CA SER A 8 -0.99 -8.54 -27.68
C SER A 8 -0.20 -9.14 -26.51
N PRO A 9 0.93 -9.84 -26.74
CA PRO A 9 1.78 -10.37 -25.68
C PRO A 9 2.22 -9.29 -24.68
N ILE A 10 2.41 -8.07 -25.16
CA ILE A 10 2.83 -6.91 -24.35
C ILE A 10 1.71 -6.50 -23.39
N LEU A 11 0.47 -6.38 -23.86
CA LEU A 11 -0.65 -5.98 -23.00
C LEU A 11 -0.95 -7.02 -21.92
N ARG A 12 -0.78 -8.30 -22.25
CA ARG A 12 -0.88 -9.40 -21.29
C ARG A 12 0.23 -9.33 -20.23
N PHE A 13 1.48 -9.13 -20.64
CA PHE A 13 2.60 -8.96 -19.71
C PHE A 13 2.40 -7.76 -18.77
N LEU A 14 1.98 -6.61 -19.30
CA LEU A 14 1.70 -5.41 -18.51
C LEU A 14 0.56 -5.65 -17.51
N TYR A 15 -0.48 -6.40 -17.89
CA TYR A 15 -1.58 -6.73 -16.99
C TYR A 15 -1.16 -7.71 -15.90
N GLU A 16 -0.46 -8.79 -16.26
CA GLU A 16 0.03 -9.82 -15.34
C GLU A 16 1.07 -9.27 -14.34
N ASN A 17 1.87 -8.27 -14.75
CA ASN A 17 2.89 -7.65 -13.91
C ASN A 17 2.50 -6.24 -13.45
N SER A 18 1.25 -5.84 -13.63
CA SER A 18 0.79 -4.47 -13.37
C SER A 18 1.08 -4.00 -11.95
N LEU A 19 0.87 -4.86 -10.95
CA LEU A 19 1.15 -4.55 -9.55
C LEU A 19 2.64 -4.23 -9.31
N LEU A 20 3.53 -5.05 -9.85
CA LEU A 20 4.98 -4.84 -9.75
C LEU A 20 5.40 -3.57 -10.51
N LEU A 21 4.85 -3.35 -11.70
CA LEU A 21 5.18 -2.20 -12.55
C LEU A 21 4.74 -0.89 -11.91
N ILE A 22 3.50 -0.81 -11.44
CA ILE A 22 2.98 0.39 -10.77
C ILE A 22 3.71 0.61 -9.44
N GLY A 23 3.89 -0.45 -8.63
CA GLY A 23 4.65 -0.36 -7.39
C GLY A 23 6.09 0.10 -7.62
N GLY A 24 6.79 -0.49 -8.58
CA GLY A 24 8.14 -0.09 -8.99
C GLY A 24 8.20 1.33 -9.52
N LEU A 25 7.22 1.75 -10.32
CA LEU A 25 7.13 3.13 -10.83
C LEU A 25 6.97 4.13 -9.67
N LEU A 26 6.12 3.82 -8.70
CA LEU A 26 5.92 4.66 -7.52
C LEU A 26 7.21 4.75 -6.69
N VAL A 27 7.90 3.62 -6.46
CA VAL A 27 9.20 3.60 -5.77
C VAL A 27 10.23 4.47 -6.50
N LEU A 28 10.32 4.35 -7.84
CA LEU A 28 11.25 5.18 -8.61
C LEU A 28 10.86 6.66 -8.57
N ALA A 29 9.58 6.99 -8.64
CA ALA A 29 9.09 8.36 -8.56
C ALA A 29 9.41 8.98 -7.20
N THR A 30 9.18 8.26 -6.10
CA THR A 30 9.49 8.74 -4.74
C THR A 30 10.99 8.87 -4.52
N LEU A 31 11.80 7.88 -4.91
CA LEU A 31 13.26 7.96 -4.83
C LEU A 31 13.81 9.13 -5.64
N THR A 32 13.28 9.38 -6.83
CA THR A 32 13.69 10.52 -7.67
C THR A 32 13.34 11.85 -7.00
N GLY A 33 12.12 11.97 -6.44
CA GLY A 33 11.71 13.16 -5.70
C GLY A 33 12.58 13.41 -4.46
N GLN A 34 12.85 12.38 -3.67
CA GLN A 34 13.73 12.44 -2.51
C GLN A 34 15.16 12.81 -2.91
N PHE A 35 15.67 12.22 -4.00
CA PHE A 35 16.99 12.51 -4.53
C PHE A 35 17.14 13.99 -4.90
N PHE A 36 16.22 14.54 -5.69
CA PHE A 36 16.31 15.95 -6.10
C PHE A 36 16.08 16.92 -4.93
N THR A 37 15.13 16.61 -4.06
CA THR A 37 14.83 17.45 -2.89
C THR A 37 16.02 17.47 -1.94
N GLY A 38 16.58 16.31 -1.59
CA GLY A 38 17.74 16.23 -0.71
C GLY A 38 19.02 16.78 -1.35
N TRP A 39 19.19 16.64 -2.68
CA TRP A 39 20.31 17.25 -3.39
C TRP A 39 20.26 18.78 -3.30
N HIS A 40 19.07 19.35 -3.51
CA HIS A 40 18.85 20.78 -3.42
C HIS A 40 19.09 21.30 -1.99
N ASP A 41 18.51 20.63 -1.00
CA ASP A 41 18.63 20.98 0.43
C ASP A 41 20.10 20.91 0.90
N ASN A 42 20.77 19.79 0.64
CA ASN A 42 22.17 19.60 1.00
C ASN A 42 23.10 20.61 0.30
N ASN A 43 22.82 20.98 -0.96
CA ASN A 43 23.62 21.99 -1.64
C ASN A 43 23.37 23.41 -1.12
N SER A 44 22.15 23.72 -0.68
CA SER A 44 21.84 24.98 0.03
C SER A 44 22.65 25.07 1.32
N ASP A 45 22.67 24.00 2.13
CA ASP A 45 23.45 23.93 3.37
C ASP A 45 24.95 24.08 3.12
N LEU A 46 25.49 23.38 2.11
CA LEU A 46 26.90 23.52 1.72
C LEU A 46 27.23 24.95 1.27
N GLN A 47 26.32 25.61 0.56
CA GLN A 47 26.49 26.99 0.13
C GLN A 47 26.51 27.96 1.32
N GLU A 48 25.63 27.76 2.31
CA GLU A 48 25.62 28.55 3.55
C GLU A 48 26.91 28.35 4.37
N MET A 49 27.48 27.15 4.35
CA MET A 49 28.76 26.84 4.99
C MET A 49 29.99 27.27 4.16
N GLY A 50 29.81 27.82 2.96
CA GLY A 50 30.90 28.20 2.06
C GLY A 50 31.70 27.01 1.49
N LEU A 51 31.10 25.82 1.51
CA LEU A 51 31.68 24.58 1.00
C LEU A 51 31.31 24.35 -0.48
N PRO A 52 32.13 23.57 -1.22
CA PRO A 52 31.82 23.24 -2.61
C PRO A 52 30.56 22.36 -2.70
N GLN A 53 29.67 22.69 -3.62
CA GLN A 53 28.45 21.95 -3.89
C GLN A 53 28.73 20.58 -4.50
N LEU A 54 27.85 19.61 -4.22
CA LEU A 54 27.92 18.28 -4.83
C LEU A 54 27.22 18.29 -6.18
N SER A 55 27.83 17.65 -7.17
CA SER A 55 27.14 17.28 -8.41
C SER A 55 26.11 16.17 -8.16
N LEU A 56 25.15 16.01 -9.07
CA LEU A 56 24.10 14.98 -8.96
C LEU A 56 24.69 13.57 -8.75
N GLY A 57 25.72 13.20 -9.51
CA GLY A 57 26.37 11.90 -9.37
C GLY A 57 27.05 11.71 -8.01
N GLN A 58 27.68 12.76 -7.48
CA GLN A 58 28.32 12.70 -6.16
C GLN A 58 27.30 12.59 -5.03
N TYR A 59 26.16 13.29 -5.16
CA TYR A 59 25.07 13.19 -4.19
C TYR A 59 24.39 11.82 -4.20
N ALA A 60 24.26 11.17 -5.37
CA ALA A 60 23.66 9.83 -5.48
C ALA A 60 24.44 8.76 -4.69
N SER A 61 25.75 8.92 -4.58
CA SER A 61 26.63 8.05 -3.79
C SER A 61 26.99 8.65 -2.43
N SER A 62 26.34 9.74 -2.01
CA SER A 62 26.64 10.40 -0.74
C SER A 62 26.04 9.66 0.45
N GLY A 63 26.67 9.81 1.62
CA GLY A 63 26.12 9.32 2.88
C GLY A 63 24.73 9.86 3.14
N HIS A 64 24.51 11.17 2.94
CA HIS A 64 23.22 11.83 3.17
C HIS A 64 22.04 11.16 2.44
N PHE A 65 22.20 10.87 1.13
CA PHE A 65 21.15 10.21 0.36
C PHE A 65 20.95 8.74 0.78
N LEU A 66 22.05 8.01 0.99
CA LEU A 66 22.00 6.61 1.40
C LEU A 66 21.40 6.45 2.78
N GLU A 67 21.83 7.25 3.76
CA GLU A 67 21.30 7.28 5.13
C GLU A 67 19.82 7.58 5.11
N ALA A 68 19.37 8.65 4.45
CA ALA A 68 17.94 8.97 4.35
C ALA A 68 17.12 7.83 3.70
N THR A 69 17.69 7.13 2.73
CA THR A 69 17.04 5.98 2.08
C THR A 69 17.00 4.76 3.00
N PHE A 70 18.11 4.47 3.68
CA PHE A 70 18.23 3.34 4.59
C PHE A 70 17.43 3.54 5.86
N GLU A 71 17.36 4.74 6.42
CA GLU A 71 16.49 5.06 7.57
C GLU A 71 15.01 4.88 7.23
N ASN A 72 14.59 5.33 6.04
CA ASN A 72 13.23 5.09 5.56
C ASN A 72 12.96 3.59 5.38
N TRP A 73 13.92 2.84 4.85
CA TRP A 73 13.76 1.40 4.64
C TRP A 73 13.83 0.58 5.94
N GLU A 74 14.73 0.95 6.84
CA GLU A 74 14.91 0.35 8.16
C GLU A 74 13.64 0.54 8.99
N SER A 75 13.10 1.76 9.03
CA SER A 75 11.87 2.05 9.78
C SER A 75 10.68 1.28 9.24
N GLU A 76 10.53 1.13 7.92
CA GLU A 76 9.45 0.33 7.32
C GLU A 76 9.60 -1.17 7.62
N PHE A 77 10.81 -1.72 7.54
CA PHE A 77 11.06 -3.12 7.89
C PHE A 77 10.83 -3.36 9.38
N LEU A 78 11.33 -2.46 10.23
CA LEU A 78 11.17 -2.55 11.68
C LEU A 78 9.70 -2.37 12.06
N GLN A 79 8.95 -1.51 11.37
CA GLN A 79 7.51 -1.34 11.55
C GLN A 79 6.74 -2.62 11.19
N MET A 80 6.97 -3.20 10.01
CA MET A 80 6.31 -4.44 9.59
C MET A 80 6.71 -5.61 10.49
N GLY A 81 8.00 -5.74 10.83
CA GLY A 81 8.51 -6.75 11.74
C GLY A 81 7.90 -6.62 13.15
N LEU A 82 7.84 -5.40 13.68
CA LEU A 82 7.18 -5.11 14.96
C LEU A 82 5.69 -5.44 14.88
N TYR A 83 5.00 -5.12 13.79
CA TYR A 83 3.59 -5.50 13.58
C TYR A 83 3.41 -7.02 13.58
N VAL A 84 4.26 -7.78 12.89
CA VAL A 84 4.21 -9.26 12.90
C VAL A 84 4.50 -9.82 14.29
N VAL A 85 5.53 -9.33 14.98
CA VAL A 85 5.87 -9.78 16.35
C VAL A 85 4.76 -9.44 17.33
N LEU A 86 4.24 -8.21 17.28
CA LEU A 86 3.10 -7.79 18.10
C LEU A 86 1.86 -8.60 17.79
N THR A 87 1.55 -8.91 16.52
CA THR A 87 0.39 -9.75 16.19
C THR A 87 0.58 -11.20 16.62
N ILE A 88 1.80 -11.76 16.58
CA ILE A 88 2.09 -13.08 17.16
C ILE A 88 1.93 -13.06 18.69
N TRP A 89 2.41 -12.01 19.35
CA TRP A 89 2.42 -11.89 20.81
C TRP A 89 1.05 -11.51 21.39
N LEU A 90 0.31 -10.63 20.70
CA LEU A 90 -1.07 -10.21 21.03
C LEU A 90 -2.12 -11.19 20.52
N ARG A 91 -1.76 -12.14 19.64
CA ARG A 91 -2.60 -13.31 19.36
C ARG A 91 -2.65 -14.11 20.65
N GLN A 92 -3.66 -13.79 21.44
CA GLN A 92 -3.81 -14.23 22.80
C GLN A 92 -3.56 -15.74 22.91
N ARG A 93 -2.82 -16.10 23.95
CA ARG A 93 -2.66 -17.44 24.52
C ARG A 93 -4.02 -18.01 24.96
N GLY A 94 -4.95 -18.19 24.02
CA GLY A 94 -6.36 -18.50 24.31
C GLY A 94 -7.38 -17.99 23.28
N SER A 95 -7.27 -18.36 22.01
CA SER A 95 -8.49 -18.60 21.23
C SER A 95 -8.65 -20.11 21.07
N SER A 96 -9.48 -20.68 21.94
CA SER A 96 -9.93 -22.07 21.96
C SER A 96 -10.88 -22.42 20.78
N GLU A 97 -10.96 -21.57 19.75
CA GLU A 97 -11.88 -21.69 18.62
C GLU A 97 -11.13 -21.92 17.29
N SER A 98 -9.92 -22.49 17.31
CA SER A 98 -9.44 -23.19 16.11
C SER A 98 -10.18 -24.53 16.03
N LYS A 99 -11.25 -24.56 15.23
CA LYS A 99 -11.92 -25.78 14.78
C LYS A 99 -10.92 -26.90 14.52
N LYS A 100 -11.29 -28.11 14.95
CA LYS A 100 -10.53 -29.33 14.71
C LYS A 100 -10.21 -29.43 13.22
N LEU A 101 -8.92 -29.56 12.90
CA LEU A 101 -8.34 -29.79 11.56
C LEU A 101 -8.71 -31.16 10.94
N TYR A 102 -9.86 -31.73 11.30
CA TYR A 102 -10.32 -33.04 10.84
C TYR A 102 -11.82 -33.00 10.58
N GLU A 103 -12.25 -32.18 9.63
CA GLU A 103 -13.48 -32.41 8.88
C GLU A 103 -13.20 -31.96 7.45
N GLU A 104 -13.36 -32.87 6.50
CA GLU A 104 -13.28 -32.57 5.07
C GLU A 104 -14.36 -31.53 4.75
N GLU A 105 -13.94 -30.35 4.30
CA GLU A 105 -14.86 -29.36 3.77
C GLU A 105 -15.48 -29.88 2.48
N GLU A 106 -16.79 -30.20 2.49
CA GLU A 106 -17.62 -30.27 1.29
C GLU A 106 -17.79 -28.86 0.68
N VAL A 107 -16.69 -28.20 0.28
CA VAL A 107 -16.70 -26.88 -0.38
C VAL A 107 -16.27 -27.05 -1.83
N ASP A 108 -16.93 -27.99 -2.52
CA ASP A 108 -17.01 -27.97 -3.99
C ASP A 108 -18.27 -28.68 -4.51
N LYS A 109 -19.42 -28.49 -3.85
CA LYS A 109 -20.73 -28.77 -4.46
C LYS A 109 -21.32 -27.48 -4.97
N GLU A 110 -21.46 -27.40 -6.30
CA GLU A 110 -22.27 -26.39 -6.95
C GLU A 110 -23.66 -26.31 -6.27
N PRO A 111 -24.19 -25.11 -6.01
CA PRO A 111 -25.42 -24.95 -5.27
C PRO A 111 -26.58 -25.54 -6.05
N ASP A 112 -27.13 -26.64 -5.56
CA ASP A 112 -28.32 -27.29 -6.11
C ASP A 112 -29.59 -26.52 -5.66
N PRO A 113 -30.30 -25.85 -6.57
CA PRO A 113 -31.48 -25.04 -6.25
C PRO A 113 -32.69 -25.86 -5.81
N ASP A 114 -32.69 -27.18 -6.04
CA ASP A 114 -33.82 -28.07 -5.74
C ASP A 114 -33.78 -28.66 -4.31
N LYS A 115 -32.77 -28.29 -3.50
CA LYS A 115 -32.69 -28.74 -2.09
C LYS A 115 -33.82 -28.12 -1.25
N TYR A 116 -34.53 -28.98 -0.52
CA TYR A 116 -35.73 -28.62 0.26
C TYR A 116 -35.48 -27.50 1.28
N ASP A 117 -34.31 -27.50 1.93
CA ASP A 117 -33.94 -26.58 3.01
C ASP A 117 -33.12 -25.35 2.55
N ALA A 118 -33.10 -25.05 1.25
CA ALA A 118 -32.38 -23.89 0.74
C ALA A 118 -33.11 -22.57 1.12
N PRO A 119 -32.41 -21.59 1.74
CA PRO A 119 -32.97 -20.28 2.07
C PRO A 119 -33.47 -19.54 0.83
N ARG A 120 -34.62 -18.85 0.96
CA ARG A 120 -35.32 -18.16 -0.15
C ARG A 120 -34.45 -17.29 -1.09
N PRO A 121 -33.36 -16.62 -0.63
CA PRO A 121 -32.49 -15.85 -1.52
C PRO A 121 -31.75 -16.69 -2.57
N VAL A 122 -31.44 -17.96 -2.29
CA VAL A 122 -30.76 -18.89 -3.21
C VAL A 122 -31.72 -19.36 -4.30
N LYS A 123 -32.99 -19.58 -3.95
CA LYS A 123 -34.06 -19.97 -4.90
C LYS A 123 -34.46 -18.86 -5.87
N ARG A 124 -34.08 -17.61 -5.60
CA ARG A 124 -34.51 -16.42 -6.37
C ARG A 124 -33.45 -15.82 -7.29
N GLY A 125 -32.29 -16.45 -7.44
CA GLY A 125 -31.26 -16.04 -8.40
C GLY A 125 -30.61 -14.69 -8.08
N GLY A 126 -29.43 -14.74 -7.45
CA GLY A 126 -28.31 -13.82 -7.70
C GLY A 126 -28.38 -12.33 -7.30
N VAL A 127 -29.53 -11.70 -7.13
CA VAL A 127 -29.57 -10.22 -6.97
C VAL A 127 -29.38 -9.75 -5.52
N ALA A 128 -29.75 -10.57 -4.52
CA ALA A 128 -29.65 -10.20 -3.10
C ALA A 128 -28.25 -10.41 -2.47
N VAL A 129 -27.38 -11.19 -3.12
CA VAL A 129 -25.99 -11.41 -2.66
C VAL A 129 -25.10 -10.19 -2.94
N GLY A 130 -25.39 -9.42 -4.00
CA GLY A 130 -24.61 -8.22 -4.35
C GLY A 130 -24.85 -7.01 -3.43
N ALA A 131 -25.93 -6.99 -2.65
CA ALA A 131 -26.24 -5.87 -1.76
C ALA A 131 -25.49 -5.93 -0.42
N VAL A 132 -25.05 -7.11 0.01
CA VAL A 132 -24.30 -7.30 1.27
C VAL A 132 -22.80 -6.99 1.12
N SER A 133 -22.27 -6.99 -0.10
CA SER A 133 -20.86 -6.63 -0.36
C SER A 133 -20.61 -5.12 -0.51
N SER A 134 -21.65 -4.29 -0.40
CA SER A 134 -21.57 -2.83 -0.61
C SER A 134 -21.42 -2.02 0.67
N PHE A 135 -20.79 -2.56 1.72
CA PHE A 135 -20.42 -1.80 2.92
C PHE A 135 -19.07 -1.06 2.70
N PRO A 136 -19.03 0.28 2.79
CA PRO A 136 -17.79 1.04 2.60
C PRO A 136 -17.00 1.09 3.90
N GLU A 137 -16.07 0.14 4.07
CA GLU A 137 -15.27 -0.04 5.30
C GLU A 137 -13.96 0.76 5.29
N TYR A 138 -13.98 2.02 4.81
CA TYR A 138 -12.77 2.87 4.73
C TYR A 138 -12.95 4.26 5.34
N SER A 139 -13.66 4.39 6.46
CA SER A 139 -13.84 5.67 7.15
C SER A 139 -12.95 5.86 8.39
N VAL A 140 -12.05 4.92 8.71
CA VAL A 140 -11.30 4.95 10.00
C VAL A 140 -9.80 5.28 9.84
N LEU A 141 -9.24 5.28 8.62
CA LEU A 141 -7.79 5.51 8.41
C LEU A 141 -7.44 6.86 7.75
N HIS A 142 -8.41 7.75 7.53
CA HIS A 142 -8.17 9.03 6.85
C HIS A 142 -7.58 10.20 7.68
N PRO A 143 -7.57 10.23 9.03
CA PRO A 143 -7.06 11.42 9.73
C PRO A 143 -5.53 11.50 9.87
N VAL A 144 -4.80 10.37 9.78
CA VAL A 144 -3.36 10.37 10.08
C VAL A 144 -2.51 10.83 8.89
N PHE A 145 -2.92 10.52 7.65
CA PHE A 145 -2.13 10.86 6.46
C PHE A 145 -2.40 12.29 5.93
N TRP A 146 -3.61 12.82 6.14
CA TRP A 146 -3.98 14.18 5.69
C TRP A 146 -3.58 15.30 6.66
N GLY A 147 -3.41 15.02 7.96
CA GLY A 147 -3.02 16.02 8.95
C GLY A 147 -1.60 16.58 8.73
N VAL A 148 -0.69 15.77 8.18
CA VAL A 148 0.70 16.17 7.92
C VAL A 148 0.83 17.00 6.64
N LEU A 149 0.02 16.72 5.61
CA LEU A 149 -0.01 17.50 4.37
C LEU A 149 -0.75 18.85 4.52
N ALA A 150 -1.83 18.91 5.31
CA ALA A 150 -2.56 20.17 5.52
C ALA A 150 -1.78 21.21 6.36
N THR A 151 -0.79 20.78 7.14
CA THR A 151 -0.06 21.68 8.06
C THR A 151 1.09 22.44 7.37
N ARG A 152 1.56 22.00 6.18
CA ARG A 152 2.59 22.71 5.41
C ARG A 152 2.05 23.66 4.33
N GLU A 153 0.81 23.52 3.90
CA GLU A 153 0.20 24.43 2.91
C GLU A 153 -0.28 25.77 3.55
N GLY A 154 -0.50 25.79 4.87
CA GLY A 154 -1.05 26.95 5.59
C GLY A 154 -0.04 27.92 6.22
N ARG A 155 1.28 27.67 6.11
CA ARG A 155 2.32 28.45 6.83
C ARG A 155 3.30 29.20 5.91
N GLY A 156 2.85 29.61 4.72
CA GLY A 156 3.67 30.37 3.76
C GLY A 156 2.99 31.60 3.16
N ARG A 157 1.83 32.02 3.68
CA ARG A 157 1.01 33.09 3.07
C ARG A 157 0.55 34.14 4.08
N SER A 158 1.44 34.65 4.92
CA SER A 158 1.13 35.78 5.82
C SER A 158 2.33 36.55 6.39
N ILE A 159 3.30 37.03 5.58
CA ILE A 159 4.08 38.23 5.95
C ILE A 159 4.44 39.02 4.67
N GLN A 160 3.47 39.76 4.16
CA GLN A 160 3.64 40.97 3.34
C GLN A 160 2.47 41.87 3.73
N HIS A 161 2.69 42.73 4.72
CA HIS A 161 2.21 44.12 4.84
C HIS A 161 2.66 44.72 6.17
#